data_AF-A0AAU2QYL4-F1
#
_entry.id   AF-A0AAU2QYL4-F1
#
_cell.length_a   1.000
_cell.length_b   1.000
_cell.length_c   1.000
_cell.angle_alpha   90.00
_cell.angle_beta   90.00
_cell.angle_gamma   90.00
#
_symmetry.space_group_name_H-M   'P 1'
#
loop_
_entity.id
_entity.type
_entity.pdbx_description
1 polymer ?
#
loop_
_entity_poly.entity_id
_entity_poly.type
_entity_poly.pdbx_seq_one_letter_code
_entity_poly.pdbx_strand_id
1 'polypeptide(L)'
;MTLQEAAAGWNVYTPRDAIGDARPEQVFISHRNADKPLANAVAQIFDDLGVHYWYDRDDEDTARAAALGLVGDQELVFAIDRGIRHSTRMLGLLSDETRGSWWVPYEIGAARALGRQACHVVLDSLRDEASLPEYVRIAANFWSVDELVRWTVMLGDGHLHAQPRGLSERSVTGLQVFLRRHPPEPDIAALSAQALSAMEQMVKPTVWEVLSLTSEDVFDWLPTNGGYVRDLAYDLLAPLAFLQLHREHDMGGATGLLSRSWDALTRHEDVAAIQPRLDYCPHVASWRRTRYIDQASGWLQGMSTQQLSSRVSRFLLAPRLDGGIRLATKEEFKLEFDRILRSGSEHDRRGLGVLINPLFGFTPTTRPVYLRILAIQAMCYGLVIDRDHSELFGSDTRDVVEKFLQSAP
;
A
#
# COMPACT_ATOMS: atom_id res chain seq x y z
N MET A 1 -35.05 11.61 -35.89
CA MET A 1 -33.81 11.19 -35.24
C MET A 1 -33.59 12.13 -34.06
N THR A 2 -33.85 11.64 -32.85
CA THR A 2 -33.76 12.46 -31.62
C THR A 2 -32.31 12.61 -31.16
N LEU A 3 -31.99 13.65 -30.39
CA LEU A 3 -30.66 13.86 -29.79
C LEU A 3 -30.14 12.64 -28.98
N GLN A 4 -31.05 11.81 -28.46
CA GLN A 4 -30.74 10.54 -27.80
C GLN A 4 -30.26 9.44 -28.78
N GLU A 5 -30.81 9.37 -29.99
CA GLU A 5 -30.40 8.41 -31.02
C GLU A 5 -29.07 8.81 -31.68
N ALA A 6 -28.79 10.11 -31.79
CA ALA A 6 -27.48 10.61 -32.24
C ALA A 6 -26.36 10.30 -31.23
N ALA A 7 -26.65 10.38 -29.93
CA ALA A 7 -25.68 10.05 -28.87
C ALA A 7 -25.38 8.53 -28.78
N ALA A 8 -26.36 7.68 -29.08
CA ALA A 8 -26.17 6.22 -29.12
C ALA A 8 -25.35 5.74 -30.33
N GLY A 9 -25.33 6.50 -31.43
CA GLY A 9 -24.52 6.20 -32.61
C GLY A 9 -23.05 6.63 -32.52
N TRP A 10 -22.69 7.43 -31.51
CA TRP A 10 -21.33 7.97 -31.32
C TRP A 10 -20.64 7.40 -30.08
N ASN A 11 -21.39 6.80 -29.15
CA ASN A 11 -20.85 5.93 -28.11
C ASN A 11 -21.01 4.47 -28.57
N VAL A 12 -19.99 3.95 -29.26
CA VAL A 12 -19.91 2.58 -29.82
C VAL A 12 -19.87 1.48 -28.74
N TYR A 13 -20.11 1.83 -27.47
CA TYR A 13 -19.67 1.02 -26.34
C TYR A 13 -20.76 0.78 -25.32
N THR A 14 -21.00 -0.50 -25.02
CA THR A 14 -21.95 -0.92 -24.00
C THR A 14 -21.21 -1.33 -22.72
N PRO A 15 -21.83 -1.21 -21.53
CA PRO A 15 -21.25 -1.72 -20.27
C PRO A 15 -20.90 -3.22 -20.28
N ARG A 16 -21.39 -3.97 -21.28
CA ARG A 16 -21.07 -5.39 -21.49
C ARG A 16 -19.71 -5.63 -22.15
N ASP A 17 -19.06 -4.58 -22.66
CA ASP A 17 -17.69 -4.66 -23.18
C ASP A 17 -16.63 -4.61 -22.06
N ALA A 18 -17.04 -4.37 -20.81
CA ALA A 18 -16.23 -4.61 -19.62
C ALA A 18 -16.25 -6.11 -19.29
N ILE A 19 -15.13 -6.78 -19.51
CA ILE A 19 -15.00 -8.23 -19.36
C ILE A 19 -14.76 -8.59 -17.88
N GLY A 20 -15.40 -9.67 -17.41
CA GLY A 20 -15.45 -10.09 -16.00
C GLY A 20 -14.14 -10.51 -15.31
N ASP A 21 -14.25 -10.72 -14.00
CA ASP A 21 -13.24 -10.69 -12.93
C ASP A 21 -12.03 -11.66 -13.01
N ALA A 22 -11.85 -12.46 -14.06
CA ALA A 22 -10.88 -13.57 -14.08
C ALA A 22 -9.89 -13.52 -15.26
N ARG A 23 -9.29 -12.35 -15.55
CA ARG A 23 -8.18 -12.25 -16.49
C ARG A 23 -6.84 -12.05 -15.78
N PRO A 24 -5.73 -12.57 -16.34
CA PRO A 24 -4.38 -12.24 -15.87
C PRO A 24 -4.16 -10.72 -15.92
N GLU A 25 -3.35 -10.20 -14.99
CA GLU A 25 -3.01 -8.77 -14.91
C GLU A 25 -2.49 -8.26 -16.26
N GLN A 26 -3.06 -7.13 -16.72
CA GLN A 26 -2.74 -6.49 -17.99
C GLN A 26 -2.50 -5.01 -17.75
N VAL A 27 -1.36 -4.51 -18.20
CA VAL A 27 -0.92 -3.13 -17.92
C VAL A 27 -0.96 -2.29 -19.20
N PHE A 28 -1.72 -1.20 -19.21
CA PHE A 28 -1.63 -0.18 -20.26
C PHE A 28 -0.46 0.76 -19.99
N ILE A 29 0.49 0.87 -20.92
CA ILE A 29 1.66 1.76 -20.79
C ILE A 29 1.35 3.10 -21.47
N SER A 30 0.98 4.09 -20.67
CA SER A 30 0.78 5.46 -21.09
C SER A 30 2.08 6.24 -21.04
N HIS A 31 2.41 6.92 -22.12
CA HIS A 31 3.66 7.64 -22.27
C HIS A 31 3.52 8.73 -23.33
N ARG A 32 4.43 9.71 -23.31
CA ARG A 32 4.62 10.56 -24.49
C ARG A 32 5.59 9.93 -25.46
N ASN A 33 5.53 10.36 -26.73
CA ASN A 33 6.47 9.95 -27.75
C ASN A 33 7.96 10.21 -27.37
N ALA A 34 8.24 11.28 -26.61
CA ALA A 34 9.58 11.55 -26.10
C ALA A 34 10.08 10.49 -25.10
N ASP A 35 9.15 9.86 -24.36
CA ASP A 35 9.43 8.83 -23.35
C ASP A 35 9.39 7.41 -23.94
N LYS A 36 9.26 7.27 -25.27
CA LYS A 36 9.25 5.96 -25.96
C LYS A 36 10.46 5.07 -25.64
N PRO A 37 11.70 5.59 -25.50
CA PRO A 37 12.83 4.79 -25.05
C PRO A 37 12.63 4.15 -23.66
N LEU A 38 12.03 4.89 -22.72
CA LEU A 38 11.69 4.35 -21.40
C LEU A 38 10.55 3.34 -21.51
N ALA A 39 9.51 3.63 -22.29
CA ALA A 39 8.39 2.71 -22.49
C ALA A 39 8.87 1.36 -23.05
N ASN A 40 9.82 1.37 -24.00
CA ASN A 40 10.48 0.16 -24.49
C ASN A 40 11.26 -0.59 -23.40
N ALA A 41 11.96 0.13 -22.52
CA ALA A 41 12.69 -0.49 -21.41
C ALA A 41 11.75 -1.15 -20.40
N VAL A 42 10.62 -0.50 -20.08
CA VAL A 42 9.57 -1.06 -19.21
C VAL A 42 8.91 -2.28 -19.86
N ALA A 43 8.57 -2.20 -21.14
CA ALA A 43 8.02 -3.31 -21.91
C ALA A 43 8.94 -4.54 -21.88
N GLN A 44 10.26 -4.34 -22.01
CA GLN A 44 11.24 -5.43 -21.91
C GLN A 44 11.25 -6.09 -20.51
N ILE A 45 11.07 -5.31 -19.43
CA ILE A 45 10.94 -5.86 -18.07
C ILE A 45 9.68 -6.73 -17.97
N PHE A 46 8.57 -6.29 -18.56
CA PHE A 46 7.33 -7.05 -18.59
C PHE A 46 7.47 -8.35 -19.40
N ASP A 47 8.13 -8.29 -20.57
CA ASP A 47 8.44 -9.47 -21.38
C ASP A 47 9.29 -10.49 -20.59
N ASP A 48 10.36 -10.04 -19.94
CA ASP A 48 11.26 -10.88 -19.14
C ASP A 48 10.54 -11.56 -17.95
N LEU A 49 9.52 -10.90 -17.39
CA LEU A 49 8.77 -11.35 -16.21
C LEU A 49 7.40 -11.98 -16.57
N GLY A 50 7.06 -12.07 -17.85
CA GLY A 50 5.81 -12.67 -18.32
C GLY A 50 4.55 -11.87 -17.94
N VAL A 51 4.65 -10.55 -17.81
CA VAL A 51 3.50 -9.67 -17.57
C VAL A 51 2.96 -9.18 -18.91
N HIS A 52 1.64 -9.30 -19.10
CA HIS A 52 0.98 -8.81 -20.30
C HIS A 52 0.81 -7.29 -20.24
N TYR A 53 1.04 -6.63 -21.37
CA TYR A 53 0.88 -5.18 -21.48
C TYR A 53 0.29 -4.76 -22.82
N TRP A 54 -0.28 -3.56 -22.80
CA TRP A 54 -0.72 -2.82 -23.97
C TRP A 54 0.21 -1.62 -24.15
N TYR A 55 0.78 -1.52 -25.33
CA TYR A 55 1.73 -0.48 -25.70
C TYR A 55 1.48 -0.12 -27.16
N ASP A 56 1.52 1.17 -27.51
CA ASP A 56 1.23 1.75 -28.83
C ASP A 56 2.30 1.40 -29.90
N ARG A 57 2.83 0.17 -29.84
CA ARG A 57 3.69 -0.47 -30.83
C ARG A 57 2.92 -1.48 -31.69
N ASP A 58 1.72 -1.88 -31.26
CA ASP A 58 0.98 -2.96 -31.91
C ASP A 58 0.06 -2.39 -33.01
N ASP A 59 0.55 -2.45 -34.25
CA ASP A 59 -0.15 -2.07 -35.50
C ASP A 59 -1.54 -2.72 -35.65
N GLU A 60 -1.86 -3.77 -34.87
CA GLU A 60 -3.12 -4.52 -34.98
C GLU A 60 -4.34 -3.68 -34.63
N ASP A 61 -4.24 -2.78 -33.64
CA ASP A 61 -5.38 -1.96 -33.22
C ASP A 61 -5.61 -0.76 -34.16
N THR A 62 -4.54 -0.19 -34.70
CA THR A 62 -4.58 0.77 -35.81
C THR A 62 -5.20 0.11 -37.05
N ALA A 63 -4.72 -1.08 -37.44
CA ALA A 63 -5.32 -1.84 -38.55
C ALA A 63 -6.81 -2.16 -38.32
N ARG A 64 -7.22 -2.39 -37.07
CA ARG A 64 -8.62 -2.63 -36.70
C ARG A 64 -9.47 -1.36 -36.74
N ALA A 65 -8.93 -0.23 -36.31
CA ALA A 65 -9.58 1.08 -36.41
C ALA A 65 -9.77 1.47 -37.89
N ALA A 66 -8.76 1.26 -38.73
CA ALA A 66 -8.85 1.43 -40.18
C ALA A 66 -9.94 0.50 -40.79
N ALA A 67 -10.06 -0.75 -40.33
CA ALA A 67 -11.11 -1.66 -40.77
C ALA A 67 -12.53 -1.23 -40.34
N LEU A 68 -12.65 -0.41 -39.29
CA LEU A 68 -13.90 0.21 -38.84
C LEU A 68 -14.18 1.55 -39.57
N GLY A 69 -13.31 1.97 -40.49
CA GLY A 69 -13.43 3.22 -41.24
C GLY A 69 -13.07 4.46 -40.42
N LEU A 70 -12.39 4.30 -39.27
CA LEU A 70 -11.87 5.41 -38.48
C LEU A 70 -10.62 5.98 -39.15
N VAL A 71 -10.44 7.30 -39.04
CA VAL A 71 -9.30 8.01 -39.64
C VAL A 71 -8.73 9.05 -38.70
N GLY A 72 -7.40 9.21 -38.70
CA GLY A 72 -6.71 10.25 -37.94
C GLY A 72 -6.95 10.12 -36.43
N ASP A 73 -7.35 11.22 -35.78
CA ASP A 73 -7.52 11.27 -34.33
C ASP A 73 -8.54 10.25 -33.80
N GLN A 74 -9.55 9.86 -34.60
CA GLN A 74 -10.55 8.88 -34.18
C GLN A 74 -9.97 7.48 -34.02
N GLU A 75 -9.03 7.10 -34.89
CA GLU A 75 -8.33 5.82 -34.84
C GLU A 75 -7.41 5.75 -33.62
N LEU A 76 -6.68 6.83 -33.34
CA LEU A 76 -5.81 6.94 -32.17
C LEU A 76 -6.61 6.84 -30.86
N VAL A 77 -7.69 7.61 -30.72
CA VAL A 77 -8.55 7.57 -29.52
C VAL A 77 -9.16 6.17 -29.35
N PHE A 78 -9.59 5.54 -30.43
CA PHE A 78 -10.15 4.18 -30.40
C PHE A 78 -9.14 3.16 -29.87
N ALA A 79 -7.90 3.17 -30.37
CA ALA A 79 -6.85 2.26 -29.93
C ALA A 79 -6.50 2.47 -28.44
N ILE A 80 -6.37 3.72 -28.01
CA ILE A 80 -6.10 4.08 -26.61
C ILE A 80 -7.22 3.58 -25.69
N ASP A 81 -8.49 3.92 -25.99
CA ASP A 81 -9.63 3.52 -25.18
C ASP A 81 -9.75 2.00 -25.08
N ARG A 82 -9.47 1.30 -26.18
CA ARG A 82 -9.46 -0.16 -26.25
C ARG A 82 -8.38 -0.77 -25.36
N GLY A 83 -7.15 -0.26 -25.44
CA GLY A 83 -6.03 -0.70 -24.58
C GLY A 83 -6.34 -0.50 -23.09
N ILE A 84 -6.90 0.66 -22.71
CA ILE A 84 -7.29 0.94 -21.32
C ILE A 84 -8.38 -0.03 -20.85
N ARG A 85 -9.40 -0.30 -21.67
CA ARG A 85 -10.51 -1.21 -21.30
C ARG A 85 -10.07 -2.65 -21.10
N HIS A 86 -9.11 -3.10 -21.89
CA HIS A 86 -8.58 -4.46 -21.81
C HIS A 86 -7.52 -4.63 -20.72
N SER A 87 -7.03 -3.53 -20.16
CA SER A 87 -6.05 -3.53 -19.07
C SER A 87 -6.73 -3.53 -17.70
N THR A 88 -6.12 -4.18 -16.71
CA THR A 88 -6.53 -4.10 -15.30
C THR A 88 -5.92 -2.86 -14.63
N ARG A 89 -4.77 -2.41 -15.14
CA ARG A 89 -3.99 -1.29 -14.60
C ARG A 89 -3.51 -0.36 -15.70
N MET A 90 -3.21 0.86 -15.31
CA MET A 90 -2.61 1.87 -16.16
C MET A 90 -1.30 2.30 -15.52
N LEU A 91 -0.20 2.22 -16.27
CA LEU A 91 1.12 2.69 -15.90
C LEU A 91 1.47 3.94 -16.71
N GLY A 92 1.43 5.10 -16.08
CA GLY A 92 1.85 6.36 -16.68
C GLY A 92 3.34 6.60 -16.50
N LEU A 93 4.07 6.87 -17.58
CA LEU A 93 5.47 7.28 -17.53
C LEU A 93 5.54 8.80 -17.46
N LEU A 94 6.00 9.33 -16.33
CA LEU A 94 5.94 10.77 -16.01
C LEU A 94 7.34 11.39 -15.99
N SER A 95 7.64 12.20 -17.01
CA SER A 95 8.87 12.99 -17.16
C SER A 95 8.58 14.49 -17.19
N ASP A 96 9.62 15.33 -17.22
CA ASP A 96 9.44 16.77 -17.48
C ASP A 96 8.69 17.03 -18.79
N GLU A 97 8.94 16.21 -19.80
CA GLU A 97 8.24 16.26 -21.09
C GLU A 97 6.78 15.87 -20.96
N THR A 98 6.36 15.17 -19.90
CA THR A 98 4.95 14.89 -19.64
C THR A 98 4.20 16.15 -19.19
N ARG A 99 4.87 17.16 -18.62
CA ARG A 99 4.23 18.44 -18.26
C ARG A 99 3.65 19.10 -19.51
N GLY A 100 2.37 19.48 -19.45
CA GLY A 100 1.61 20.00 -20.60
C GLY A 100 1.01 18.95 -21.52
N SER A 101 0.95 17.68 -21.10
CA SER A 101 0.41 16.60 -21.93
C SER A 101 -1.09 16.67 -21.86
N TRP A 102 -1.77 16.63 -22.99
CA TRP A 102 -3.23 16.49 -23.02
C TRP A 102 -3.61 15.00 -22.96
N TRP A 103 -2.78 14.13 -23.51
CA TRP A 103 -3.03 12.70 -23.62
C TRP A 103 -2.87 11.95 -22.30
N VAL A 104 -1.73 12.10 -21.61
CA VAL A 104 -1.47 11.33 -20.38
C VAL A 104 -2.54 11.61 -19.29
N PRO A 105 -2.93 12.86 -18.98
CA PRO A 105 -4.02 13.11 -18.05
C PRO A 105 -5.38 12.58 -18.53
N TYR A 106 -5.66 12.64 -19.84
CA TYR A 106 -6.88 12.05 -20.42
C TYR A 106 -6.91 10.53 -20.17
N GLU A 107 -5.81 9.83 -20.44
CA GLU A 107 -5.68 8.38 -20.24
C GLU A 107 -5.80 7.99 -18.76
N ILE A 108 -5.17 8.76 -17.86
CA ILE A 108 -5.30 8.56 -16.40
C ILE A 108 -6.76 8.73 -15.98
N GLY A 109 -7.43 9.79 -16.47
CA GLY A 109 -8.83 10.05 -16.20
C GLY A 109 -9.75 8.93 -16.69
N ALA A 110 -9.56 8.49 -17.94
CA ALA A 110 -10.32 7.41 -18.56
C ALA A 110 -10.12 6.07 -17.82
N ALA A 111 -8.88 5.72 -17.48
CA ALA A 111 -8.56 4.53 -16.71
C ALA A 111 -9.26 4.52 -15.34
N ARG A 112 -9.19 5.64 -14.60
CA ARG A 112 -9.85 5.78 -13.30
C ARG A 112 -11.37 5.71 -13.40
N ALA A 113 -11.96 6.34 -14.43
CA ALA A 113 -13.40 6.27 -14.67
C ALA A 113 -13.88 4.83 -14.95
N LEU A 114 -13.01 4.00 -15.52
CA LEU A 114 -13.26 2.57 -15.76
C LEU A 114 -12.87 1.67 -14.57
N GLY A 115 -12.52 2.24 -13.42
CA GLY A 115 -12.14 1.50 -12.21
C GLY A 115 -10.76 0.83 -12.30
N ARG A 116 -9.90 1.24 -13.22
CA ARG A 116 -8.54 0.68 -13.37
C ARG A 116 -7.58 1.32 -12.40
N GLN A 117 -6.68 0.51 -11.86
CA GLN A 117 -5.68 1.01 -10.93
C GLN A 117 -4.63 1.83 -11.71
N ALA A 118 -4.57 3.13 -11.42
CA ALA A 118 -3.54 4.00 -11.96
C ALA A 118 -2.27 3.92 -11.08
N CYS A 119 -1.13 3.77 -11.73
CA CYS A 119 0.20 3.80 -11.13
C CYS A 119 1.15 4.51 -12.09
N HIS A 120 2.30 4.97 -11.58
CA HIS A 120 3.20 5.82 -12.34
C HIS A 120 4.65 5.46 -12.12
N VAL A 121 5.45 5.50 -13.19
CA VAL A 121 6.89 5.62 -13.09
C VAL A 121 7.21 7.10 -13.12
N VAL A 122 7.78 7.63 -12.02
CA VAL A 122 8.13 9.04 -11.92
C VAL A 122 9.63 9.18 -12.12
N LEU A 123 10.01 9.88 -13.20
CA LEU A 123 11.42 10.06 -13.53
C LEU A 123 12.08 11.05 -12.58
N ASP A 124 13.39 10.90 -12.47
CA ASP A 124 14.30 11.76 -11.71
C ASP A 124 14.22 13.26 -12.09
N SER A 125 13.64 13.60 -13.24
CA SER A 125 13.40 14.98 -13.64
C SER A 125 12.26 15.64 -12.84
N LEU A 126 11.29 14.85 -12.35
CA LEU A 126 10.13 15.29 -11.55
C LEU A 126 10.35 15.08 -10.04
N ARG A 127 11.58 15.35 -9.58
CA ARG A 127 12.09 15.00 -8.23
C ARG A 127 11.26 15.48 -7.05
N ASP A 128 10.52 16.56 -7.21
CA ASP A 128 9.68 17.10 -6.14
C ASP A 128 8.26 16.55 -6.28
N GLU A 129 7.86 15.71 -5.33
CA GLU A 129 6.49 15.18 -5.28
C GLU A 129 5.45 16.32 -5.23
N ALA A 130 5.76 17.46 -4.59
CA ALA A 130 4.86 18.62 -4.58
C ALA A 130 4.64 19.23 -5.97
N SER A 131 5.54 18.94 -6.93
CA SER A 131 5.38 19.34 -8.34
C SER A 131 4.45 18.43 -9.14
N LEU A 132 4.07 17.27 -8.59
CA LEU A 132 3.14 16.35 -9.23
C LEU A 132 1.69 16.79 -9.04
N PRO A 133 0.82 16.61 -10.05
CA PRO A 133 -0.60 16.83 -9.88
C PRO A 133 -1.19 15.98 -8.75
N GLU A 134 -2.18 16.52 -8.05
CA GLU A 134 -2.84 15.86 -6.90
C GLU A 134 -3.31 14.44 -7.21
N TYR A 135 -3.87 14.21 -8.40
CA TYR A 135 -4.35 12.90 -8.81
C TYR A 135 -3.24 11.86 -9.01
N VAL A 136 -2.00 12.30 -9.27
CA VAL A 136 -0.80 11.44 -9.35
C VAL A 136 -0.27 11.14 -7.95
N ARG A 137 -0.26 12.14 -7.06
CA ARG A 137 0.23 11.98 -5.67
C ARG A 137 -0.56 10.95 -4.86
N ILE A 138 -1.85 10.80 -5.14
CA ILE A 138 -2.70 9.81 -4.47
C ILE A 138 -2.63 8.40 -5.10
N ALA A 139 -1.88 8.22 -6.18
CA ALA A 139 -1.67 6.95 -6.85
C ALA A 139 -0.31 6.32 -6.47
N ALA A 140 -0.08 5.07 -6.86
CA ALA A 140 1.21 4.43 -6.64
C ALA A 140 2.27 5.05 -7.57
N ASN A 141 3.36 5.56 -6.99
CA ASN A 141 4.48 6.16 -7.71
C ASN A 141 5.74 5.31 -7.49
N PHE A 142 6.35 4.86 -8.57
CA PHE A 142 7.60 4.11 -8.59
C PHE A 142 8.74 5.07 -8.96
N TRP A 143 9.71 5.19 -8.07
CA TRP A 143 10.84 6.11 -8.17
C TRP A 143 12.14 5.41 -8.54
N SER A 144 12.10 4.08 -8.66
CA SER A 144 13.28 3.26 -8.85
C SER A 144 13.02 1.99 -9.63
N VAL A 145 14.11 1.43 -10.17
CA VAL A 145 14.10 0.11 -10.83
C VAL A 145 13.68 -0.99 -9.87
N ASP A 146 14.19 -0.97 -8.64
CA ASP A 146 13.84 -1.96 -7.62
C ASP A 146 12.32 -1.99 -7.34
N GLU A 147 11.66 -0.84 -7.21
CA GLU A 147 10.21 -0.77 -6.97
C GLU A 147 9.41 -1.26 -8.18
N LEU A 148 9.75 -0.80 -9.40
CA LEU A 148 9.01 -1.20 -10.60
C LEU A 148 9.13 -2.71 -10.85
N VAL A 149 10.34 -3.27 -10.73
CA VAL A 149 10.57 -4.70 -10.91
C VAL A 149 9.82 -5.51 -9.85
N ARG A 150 9.86 -5.07 -8.58
CA ARG A 150 9.14 -5.76 -7.51
C ARG A 150 7.64 -5.73 -7.70
N TRP A 151 7.10 -4.56 -8.02
CA TRP A 151 5.69 -4.43 -8.38
C TRP A 151 5.33 -5.38 -9.53
N THR A 152 6.15 -5.43 -10.59
CA THR A 152 5.94 -6.32 -11.75
C THR A 152 5.92 -7.80 -11.35
N VAL A 153 6.86 -8.24 -10.50
CA VAL A 153 6.86 -9.62 -9.97
C VAL A 153 5.57 -9.93 -9.20
N MET A 154 5.05 -8.96 -8.47
CA MET A 154 3.82 -9.09 -7.67
C MET A 154 2.53 -8.99 -8.51
N LEU A 155 2.59 -8.52 -9.76
CA LEU A 155 1.47 -8.59 -10.70
C LEU A 155 1.24 -10.02 -11.21
N GLY A 156 2.31 -10.81 -11.32
CA GLY A 156 2.17 -12.24 -11.56
C GLY A 156 1.68 -12.97 -10.32
N ASP A 157 1.99 -14.27 -10.23
CA ASP A 157 1.70 -15.07 -9.02
C ASP A 157 2.76 -14.89 -7.91
N GLY A 158 3.55 -13.82 -7.98
CA GLY A 158 4.60 -13.52 -7.02
C GLY A 158 4.05 -13.04 -5.66
N HIS A 159 4.88 -13.17 -4.64
CA HIS A 159 4.67 -12.57 -3.32
C HIS A 159 5.77 -11.55 -3.04
N LEU A 160 5.65 -10.74 -1.98
CA LEU A 160 6.62 -9.67 -1.65
C LEU A 160 8.11 -10.09 -1.69
N HIS A 161 8.41 -11.31 -1.23
CA HIS A 161 9.78 -11.87 -1.19
C HIS A 161 10.17 -12.71 -2.41
N ALA A 162 9.35 -12.73 -3.47
CA ALA A 162 9.59 -13.59 -4.63
C ALA A 162 10.76 -13.06 -5.46
N GLN A 163 11.61 -13.95 -5.96
CA GLN A 163 12.75 -13.57 -6.80
C GLN A 163 12.28 -13.23 -8.22
N PRO A 164 12.85 -12.21 -8.88
CA PRO A 164 12.52 -11.84 -10.26
C PRO A 164 13.17 -12.82 -11.24
N ARG A 165 12.67 -14.06 -11.28
CA ARG A 165 13.20 -15.10 -12.17
C ARG A 165 12.93 -14.72 -13.63
N GLY A 166 13.93 -14.90 -14.50
CA GLY A 166 13.83 -14.55 -15.91
C GLY A 166 14.30 -13.13 -16.25
N LEU A 167 14.46 -12.27 -15.25
CA LEU A 167 14.93 -10.89 -15.44
C LEU A 167 16.40 -10.86 -15.88
N SER A 168 16.66 -10.28 -17.06
CA SER A 168 18.03 -10.14 -17.55
C SER A 168 18.73 -8.90 -16.96
N GLU A 169 20.03 -9.01 -16.69
CA GLU A 169 20.84 -7.86 -16.24
C GLU A 169 20.78 -6.70 -17.27
N ARG A 170 20.73 -7.04 -18.55
CA ARG A 170 20.58 -6.07 -19.65
C ARG A 170 19.30 -5.25 -19.51
N SER A 171 18.16 -5.87 -19.19
CA SER A 171 16.89 -5.17 -19.01
C SER A 171 16.94 -4.22 -17.84
N VAL A 172 17.54 -4.66 -16.72
CA VAL A 172 17.73 -3.83 -15.54
C VAL A 172 18.64 -2.63 -15.86
N THR A 173 19.79 -2.87 -16.48
CA THR A 173 20.71 -1.78 -16.88
C THR A 173 20.07 -0.82 -17.88
N GLY A 174 19.25 -1.33 -18.83
CA GLY A 174 18.51 -0.50 -19.77
C GLY A 174 17.56 0.47 -19.08
N LEU A 175 16.87 0.01 -18.04
CA LEU A 175 15.96 0.85 -17.25
C LEU A 175 16.70 1.83 -16.32
N GLN A 176 17.88 1.43 -15.81
CA GLN A 176 18.72 2.27 -14.95
C GLN A 176 19.25 3.55 -15.63
N VAL A 177 19.18 3.63 -16.95
CA VAL A 177 19.49 4.87 -17.69
C VAL A 177 18.48 5.98 -17.36
N PHE A 178 17.25 5.61 -17.02
CA PHE A 178 16.15 6.55 -16.77
C PHE A 178 15.80 6.69 -15.29
N LEU A 179 15.95 5.60 -14.52
CA LEU A 179 15.58 5.52 -13.12
C LEU A 179 16.78 5.19 -12.26
N ARG A 180 16.76 5.70 -11.02
CA ARG A 180 17.70 5.24 -9.99
C ARG A 180 17.49 3.76 -9.73
N ARG A 181 18.55 3.06 -9.37
CA ARG A 181 18.40 1.63 -9.03
C ARG A 181 17.50 1.44 -7.82
N HIS A 182 17.74 2.23 -6.78
CA HIS A 182 17.07 2.08 -5.49
C HIS A 182 16.13 3.24 -5.21
N PRO A 183 15.05 3.00 -4.46
CA PRO A 183 14.17 4.07 -4.03
C PRO A 183 14.90 5.03 -3.07
N PRO A 184 14.44 6.28 -2.96
CA PRO A 184 14.85 7.14 -1.86
C PRO A 184 14.54 6.44 -0.54
N GLU A 185 15.47 6.52 0.42
CA GLU A 185 15.21 5.99 1.75
C GLU A 185 14.07 6.77 2.40
N PRO A 186 13.09 6.08 3.00
CA PRO A 186 11.98 6.75 3.64
C PRO A 186 12.49 7.54 4.85
N ASP A 187 12.06 8.79 4.95
CA ASP A 187 12.35 9.63 6.10
C ASP A 187 11.51 9.18 7.31
N ILE A 188 12.17 8.91 8.43
CA ILE A 188 11.49 8.50 9.66
C ILE A 188 10.54 9.58 10.18
N ALA A 189 10.83 10.87 9.96
CA ALA A 189 9.92 11.94 10.32
C ALA A 189 8.64 11.87 9.48
N ALA A 190 8.76 11.67 8.16
CA ALA A 190 7.61 11.46 7.28
C ALA A 190 6.78 10.22 7.67
N LEU A 191 7.43 9.09 7.94
CA LEU A 191 6.76 7.87 8.41
C LEU A 191 6.02 8.09 9.74
N SER A 192 6.67 8.79 10.68
CA SER A 192 6.09 9.11 12.00
C SER A 192 4.88 10.04 11.87
N ALA A 193 4.97 11.07 11.03
CA ALA A 193 3.85 11.97 10.73
C ALA A 193 2.66 11.23 10.10
N GLN A 194 2.93 10.29 9.20
CA GLN A 194 1.90 9.44 8.58
C GLN A 194 1.23 8.53 9.61
N ALA A 195 2.01 7.87 10.48
CA ALA A 195 1.48 7.05 11.57
C ALA A 195 0.59 7.85 12.53
N LEU A 196 1.01 9.08 12.88
CA LEU A 196 0.22 10.00 13.70
C LEU A 196 -1.10 10.37 13.05
N SER A 197 -1.10 10.67 11.75
CA SER A 197 -2.33 10.92 11.01
C SER A 197 -3.25 9.69 11.02
N ALA A 198 -2.71 8.47 10.88
CA ALA A 198 -3.48 7.24 10.99
C ALA A 198 -4.10 7.07 12.39
N MET A 199 -3.35 7.36 13.46
CA MET A 199 -3.85 7.33 14.84
C MET A 199 -4.97 8.36 15.09
N GLU A 200 -4.82 9.57 14.57
CA GLU A 200 -5.86 10.62 14.59
C GLU A 200 -7.16 10.15 13.92
N GLN A 201 -7.07 9.38 12.83
CA GLN A 201 -8.25 8.79 12.18
C GLN A 201 -8.84 7.67 13.04
N MET A 202 -8.01 6.79 13.60
CA MET A 202 -8.45 5.63 14.38
C MET A 202 -9.31 5.98 15.61
N VAL A 203 -9.14 7.17 16.20
CA VAL A 203 -9.93 7.60 17.36
C VAL A 203 -11.28 8.23 16.97
N LYS A 204 -11.61 8.34 15.68
CA LYS A 204 -12.87 8.91 15.20
C LYS A 204 -13.98 7.84 15.16
N PRO A 205 -15.20 8.15 15.66
CA PRO A 205 -16.33 7.23 15.60
C PRO A 205 -16.66 6.68 14.21
N THR A 206 -16.54 7.51 13.17
CA THR A 206 -16.78 7.10 11.76
C THR A 206 -15.81 6.02 11.28
N VAL A 207 -14.59 6.00 11.82
CA VAL A 207 -13.59 4.97 11.50
C VAL A 207 -13.90 3.67 12.23
N TRP A 208 -14.46 3.72 13.44
CA TRP A 208 -14.86 2.54 14.18
C TRP A 208 -15.91 1.71 13.44
N GLU A 209 -16.85 2.39 12.76
CA GLU A 209 -17.84 1.72 11.89
C GLU A 209 -17.16 0.92 10.77
N VAL A 210 -16.18 1.52 10.08
CA VAL A 210 -15.39 0.83 9.05
C VAL A 210 -14.62 -0.36 9.63
N LEU A 211 -14.03 -0.21 10.82
CA LEU A 211 -13.25 -1.28 11.49
C LEU A 211 -14.15 -2.38 12.10
N SER A 212 -15.42 -2.08 12.36
CA SER A 212 -16.43 -3.00 12.88
C SER A 212 -16.94 -3.99 11.83
N LEU A 213 -16.70 -3.72 10.54
CA LEU A 213 -17.05 -4.61 9.44
C LEU A 213 -16.25 -5.91 9.58
N THR A 214 -16.87 -6.88 10.24
CA THR A 214 -16.32 -8.22 10.42
C THR A 214 -16.74 -9.09 9.26
N SER A 215 -15.92 -10.10 8.99
CA SER A 215 -16.20 -11.15 8.04
C SER A 215 -17.57 -11.80 8.28
N GLU A 216 -18.27 -12.20 7.21
CA GLU A 216 -19.49 -13.02 7.32
C GLU A 216 -19.22 -14.33 8.06
N ASP A 217 -17.97 -14.80 8.00
CA ASP A 217 -17.47 -15.91 8.79
C ASP A 217 -16.93 -15.42 10.14
N VAL A 218 -17.46 -16.02 11.22
CA VAL A 218 -17.17 -15.70 12.63
C VAL A 218 -15.69 -15.95 13.00
N PHE A 219 -14.87 -16.51 12.12
CA PHE A 219 -13.47 -16.90 12.41
C PHE A 219 -12.46 -16.48 11.35
N ASP A 220 -12.78 -15.52 10.49
CA ASP A 220 -11.80 -15.06 9.51
C ASP A 220 -10.70 -14.21 10.16
N TRP A 221 -9.47 -14.42 9.71
CA TRP A 221 -8.28 -13.70 10.18
C TRP A 221 -8.14 -12.33 9.51
N LEU A 222 -8.86 -12.10 8.41
CA LEU A 222 -8.82 -10.90 7.59
C LEU A 222 -10.24 -10.35 7.33
N PRO A 223 -10.39 -9.04 7.09
CA PRO A 223 -11.70 -8.45 6.85
C PRO A 223 -12.10 -8.66 5.37
N THR A 224 -13.39 -8.83 5.10
CA THR A 224 -13.91 -9.03 3.73
C THR A 224 -13.66 -7.80 2.84
N ASN A 225 -13.68 -6.60 3.43
CA ASN A 225 -13.34 -5.34 2.75
C ASN A 225 -12.15 -4.66 3.44
N GLY A 226 -10.96 -5.19 3.18
CA GLY A 226 -9.73 -4.80 3.90
C GLY A 226 -9.03 -3.54 3.42
N GLY A 227 -9.53 -2.83 2.40
CA GLY A 227 -8.81 -1.71 1.78
C GLY A 227 -8.36 -0.65 2.79
N TYR A 228 -9.26 -0.22 3.68
CA TYR A 228 -8.96 0.78 4.70
C TYR A 228 -8.08 0.23 5.85
N VAL A 229 -8.36 -1.00 6.31
CA VAL A 229 -7.56 -1.68 7.34
C VAL A 229 -6.12 -1.88 6.88
N ARG A 230 -5.93 -2.26 5.62
CA ARG A 230 -4.64 -2.42 4.95
C ARG A 230 -3.85 -1.11 4.93
N ASP A 231 -4.51 0.00 4.59
CA ASP A 231 -3.84 1.31 4.58
C ASP A 231 -3.42 1.77 5.98
N LEU A 232 -4.31 1.63 6.97
CA LEU A 232 -3.99 1.92 8.37
C LEU A 232 -2.86 1.02 8.89
N ALA A 233 -2.90 -0.28 8.58
CA ALA A 233 -1.89 -1.23 9.01
C ALA A 233 -0.49 -0.85 8.54
N TYR A 234 -0.36 -0.48 7.27
CA TYR A 234 0.92 -0.02 6.74
C TYR A 234 1.38 1.25 7.47
N ASP A 235 0.50 2.25 7.56
CA ASP A 235 0.84 3.57 8.12
C ASP A 235 1.29 3.47 9.59
N LEU A 236 0.67 2.59 10.38
CA LEU A 236 1.01 2.38 11.79
C LEU A 236 2.30 1.56 11.99
N LEU A 237 2.60 0.64 11.07
CA LEU A 237 3.70 -0.33 11.26
C LEU A 237 4.98 0.06 10.51
N ALA A 238 4.91 0.94 9.51
CA ALA A 238 6.07 1.37 8.73
C ALA A 238 7.20 2.00 9.60
N PRO A 239 6.94 2.84 10.62
CA PRO A 239 8.00 3.32 11.51
C PRO A 239 8.71 2.19 12.28
N LEU A 240 8.00 1.12 12.64
CA LEU A 240 8.57 -0.02 13.35
C LEU A 240 9.41 -0.90 12.42
N ALA A 241 8.98 -1.05 11.17
CA ALA A 241 9.76 -1.69 10.12
C ALA A 241 11.06 -0.91 9.82
N PHE A 242 10.97 0.43 9.79
CA PHE A 242 12.14 1.30 9.68
C PHE A 242 13.12 1.10 10.84
N LEU A 243 12.63 1.09 12.09
CA LEU A 243 13.47 0.77 13.25
C LEU A 243 14.16 -0.58 13.09
N GLN A 244 13.43 -1.61 12.65
CA GLN A 244 14.00 -2.94 12.51
C GLN A 244 15.12 -2.99 11.47
N LEU A 245 14.98 -2.28 10.34
CA LEU A 245 16.02 -2.16 9.32
C LEU A 245 17.29 -1.47 9.85
N HIS A 246 17.12 -0.47 10.71
CA HIS A 246 18.21 0.38 11.17
C HIS A 246 18.65 0.08 12.61
N ARG A 247 18.24 -1.06 13.17
CA ARG A 247 18.47 -1.38 14.59
C ARG A 247 19.96 -1.46 14.97
N GLU A 248 20.80 -1.83 14.00
CA GLU A 248 22.25 -1.92 14.16
C GLU A 248 22.95 -0.55 13.96
N HIS A 249 22.23 0.46 13.48
CA HIS A 249 22.75 1.80 13.26
C HIS A 249 22.30 2.74 14.38
N ASP A 250 23.24 3.51 14.93
CA ASP A 250 22.91 4.55 15.90
C ASP A 250 22.27 5.75 15.19
N MET A 251 20.93 5.83 15.20
CA MET A 251 20.18 7.01 14.74
C MET A 251 19.90 8.02 15.87
N GLY A 252 20.69 7.99 16.95
CA GLY A 252 20.57 8.90 18.08
C GLY A 252 19.23 8.77 18.82
N GLY A 253 18.65 9.92 19.20
CA GLY A 253 17.43 9.95 20.03
C GLY A 253 16.20 9.29 19.39
N ALA A 254 16.08 9.31 18.06
CA ALA A 254 14.94 8.72 17.34
C ALA A 254 14.87 7.20 17.54
N THR A 255 16.00 6.49 17.53
CA THR A 255 16.05 5.04 17.78
C THR A 255 15.48 4.69 19.15
N GLY A 256 15.81 5.47 20.18
CA GLY A 256 15.29 5.26 21.53
C GLY A 256 13.77 5.42 21.61
N LEU A 257 13.22 6.45 20.95
CA LEU A 257 11.78 6.69 20.88
C LEU A 257 11.04 5.59 20.11
N LEU A 258 11.58 5.15 18.98
CA LEU A 258 11.01 4.03 18.22
C LEU A 258 11.12 2.71 18.98
N SER A 259 12.21 2.47 19.72
CA SER A 259 12.33 1.28 20.57
C SER A 259 11.24 1.26 21.64
N ARG A 260 10.91 2.41 22.24
CA ARG A 260 9.79 2.50 23.20
C ARG A 260 8.44 2.24 22.53
N SER A 261 8.26 2.69 21.29
CA SER A 261 7.08 2.40 20.46
C SER A 261 6.94 0.90 20.15
N TRP A 262 8.07 0.23 19.90
CA TRP A 262 8.16 -1.22 19.72
C TRP A 262 7.86 -1.98 21.02
N ASP A 263 8.42 -1.51 22.13
CA ASP A 263 8.23 -2.10 23.45
C ASP A 263 6.77 -2.01 23.90
N ALA A 264 6.06 -0.92 23.60
CA ALA A 264 4.64 -0.80 23.91
C ALA A 264 3.81 -1.94 23.28
N LEU A 265 4.09 -2.30 22.03
CA LEU A 265 3.43 -3.43 21.36
C LEU A 265 3.81 -4.79 21.92
N THR A 266 5.06 -4.93 22.39
CA THR A 266 5.62 -6.22 22.82
C THR A 266 5.52 -6.50 24.31
N ARG A 267 5.34 -5.45 25.11
CA ARG A 267 5.12 -5.44 26.56
C ARG A 267 3.69 -4.99 26.88
N HIS A 268 2.74 -5.43 26.06
CA HIS A 268 1.35 -5.00 26.16
C HIS A 268 0.68 -5.36 27.52
N GLU A 269 1.16 -6.40 28.21
CA GLU A 269 0.71 -6.73 29.57
C GLU A 269 1.19 -5.70 30.60
N ASP A 270 2.42 -5.20 30.44
CA ASP A 270 2.95 -4.11 31.29
C ASP A 270 2.15 -2.83 31.07
N VAL A 271 1.82 -2.51 29.81
CA VAL A 271 0.96 -1.36 29.46
C VAL A 271 -0.44 -1.48 30.11
N ALA A 272 -1.00 -2.69 30.15
CA ALA A 272 -2.29 -2.95 30.81
C ALA A 272 -2.19 -2.83 32.35
N ALA A 273 -1.03 -3.15 32.94
CA ALA A 273 -0.80 -3.11 34.38
C ALA A 273 -0.66 -1.69 34.95
N ILE A 274 -0.39 -0.68 34.12
CA ILE A 274 -0.24 0.72 34.57
C ILE A 274 -1.57 1.26 35.08
N GLN A 275 -1.52 2.00 36.20
CA GLN A 275 -2.69 2.58 36.84
C GLN A 275 -3.36 3.68 36.00
N PRO A 276 -4.69 3.64 35.79
CA PRO A 276 -5.63 2.64 36.33
C PRO A 276 -5.48 1.27 35.64
N ARG A 277 -5.31 0.19 36.39
CA ARG A 277 -5.07 -1.14 35.80
C ARG A 277 -6.25 -1.58 34.93
N LEU A 278 -5.97 -2.08 33.73
CA LEU A 278 -6.96 -2.72 32.86
C LEU A 278 -7.04 -4.21 33.15
N ASP A 279 -8.25 -4.77 33.16
CA ASP A 279 -8.41 -6.22 33.14
C ASP A 279 -8.05 -6.72 31.74
N TYR A 280 -6.99 -7.52 31.66
CA TYR A 280 -6.41 -7.95 30.40
C TYR A 280 -5.77 -9.32 30.56
N CYS A 281 -6.37 -10.32 29.93
CA CYS A 281 -5.96 -11.71 29.97
C CYS A 281 -6.08 -12.32 28.56
N PRO A 282 -5.18 -11.98 27.63
CA PRO A 282 -5.29 -12.42 26.23
C PRO A 282 -5.00 -13.93 26.06
N HIS A 283 -4.48 -14.60 27.09
CA HIS A 283 -4.02 -15.99 27.09
C HIS A 283 -4.97 -16.93 27.84
N VAL A 284 -6.25 -16.94 27.46
CA VAL A 284 -7.26 -17.83 28.08
C VAL A 284 -7.52 -19.10 27.27
N ALA A 285 -7.84 -20.20 27.97
CA ALA A 285 -8.41 -21.38 27.35
C ALA A 285 -9.74 -20.98 26.65
N SER A 286 -9.94 -21.43 25.41
CA SER A 286 -11.07 -20.98 24.58
C SER A 286 -11.01 -19.52 24.13
N TRP A 287 -9.80 -18.96 23.94
CA TRP A 287 -9.59 -17.57 23.50
C TRP A 287 -10.51 -17.13 22.36
N ARG A 288 -10.85 -18.01 21.41
CA ARG A 288 -11.79 -17.71 20.32
C ARG A 288 -13.14 -17.24 20.86
N ARG A 289 -13.75 -17.96 21.81
CA ARG A 289 -15.05 -17.61 22.39
C ARG A 289 -14.93 -16.35 23.25
N THR A 290 -13.91 -16.28 24.10
CA THR A 290 -13.73 -15.14 25.02
C THR A 290 -13.52 -13.85 24.25
N ARG A 291 -12.79 -13.90 23.13
CA ARG A 291 -12.58 -12.75 22.25
C ARG A 291 -13.88 -12.10 21.79
N TYR A 292 -14.90 -12.86 21.40
CA TYR A 292 -16.16 -12.26 20.94
C TYR A 292 -17.07 -11.79 22.09
N ILE A 293 -16.96 -12.39 23.27
CA ILE A 293 -17.79 -12.05 24.43
C ILE A 293 -17.22 -10.87 25.21
N ASP A 294 -15.92 -10.89 25.47
CA ASP A 294 -15.18 -9.86 26.18
C ASP A 294 -13.94 -9.46 25.38
N GLN A 295 -14.21 -8.58 24.43
CA GLN A 295 -13.24 -8.02 23.52
C GLN A 295 -12.15 -7.20 24.23
N ALA A 296 -12.49 -6.53 25.34
CA ALA A 296 -11.59 -5.64 26.05
C ALA A 296 -10.47 -6.39 26.76
N SER A 297 -10.80 -7.51 27.42
CA SER A 297 -9.84 -8.28 28.23
C SER A 297 -9.26 -9.50 27.49
N GLY A 298 -10.06 -10.16 26.64
CA GLY A 298 -9.73 -11.46 26.05
C GLY A 298 -9.07 -11.39 24.67
N TRP A 299 -9.00 -10.19 24.06
CA TRP A 299 -8.40 -10.00 22.74
C TRP A 299 -6.92 -9.69 22.82
N LEU A 300 -6.11 -10.41 22.03
CA LEU A 300 -4.67 -10.13 21.93
C LEU A 300 -4.47 -8.77 21.23
N GLN A 301 -4.02 -7.78 22.01
CA GLN A 301 -3.88 -6.37 21.59
C GLN A 301 -2.42 -5.94 21.34
N GLY A 302 -1.47 -6.84 21.58
CA GLY A 302 -0.06 -6.70 21.17
C GLY A 302 0.47 -8.03 20.65
N MET A 303 1.77 -8.28 20.73
CA MET A 303 2.36 -9.57 20.34
C MET A 303 3.77 -9.74 20.93
N SER A 304 4.32 -10.95 20.97
CA SER A 304 5.70 -11.12 21.45
C SER A 304 6.73 -10.45 20.52
N THR A 305 7.93 -10.13 21.04
CA THR A 305 9.03 -9.56 20.25
C THR A 305 9.37 -10.39 19.01
N GLN A 306 9.42 -11.72 19.15
CA GLN A 306 9.67 -12.63 18.04
C GLN A 306 8.53 -12.60 17.02
N GLN A 307 7.28 -12.52 17.49
CA GLN A 307 6.11 -12.44 16.61
C GLN A 307 6.09 -11.14 15.80
N LEU A 308 6.40 -10.00 16.43
CA LEU A 308 6.46 -8.70 15.76
C LEU A 308 7.59 -8.68 14.74
N SER A 309 8.81 -9.04 15.15
CA SER A 309 9.99 -9.05 14.26
C SER A 309 9.81 -9.95 13.04
N SER A 310 9.30 -11.17 13.23
CA SER A 310 9.05 -12.09 12.11
C SER A 310 8.01 -11.53 11.13
N ARG A 311 6.95 -10.89 11.62
CA ARG A 311 5.86 -10.35 10.78
C ARG A 311 6.24 -9.08 10.06
N VAL A 312 6.92 -8.15 10.75
CA VAL A 312 7.50 -6.97 10.13
C VAL A 312 8.43 -7.37 9.00
N SER A 313 9.33 -8.34 9.23
CA SER A 313 10.22 -8.86 8.19
C SER A 313 9.46 -9.44 6.99
N ARG A 314 8.39 -10.19 7.26
CA ARG A 314 7.64 -10.89 6.20
C ARG A 314 6.78 -9.94 5.36
N PHE A 315 6.18 -8.92 5.96
CA PHE A 315 5.14 -8.12 5.30
C PHE A 315 5.56 -6.68 4.98
N LEU A 316 6.54 -6.11 5.70
CA LEU A 316 6.94 -4.71 5.55
C LEU A 316 8.38 -4.54 5.08
N LEU A 317 9.16 -5.62 5.00
CA LEU A 317 10.50 -5.59 4.44
C LEU A 317 10.50 -6.28 3.08
N ALA A 318 11.10 -5.64 2.08
CA ALA A 318 11.22 -6.13 0.72
C ALA A 318 12.70 -6.34 0.36
N PRO A 319 13.03 -7.43 -0.35
CA PRO A 319 14.39 -7.61 -0.86
C PRO A 319 14.67 -6.62 -1.99
N ARG A 320 15.88 -6.08 -2.05
CA ARG A 320 16.40 -5.31 -3.18
C ARG A 320 16.87 -6.23 -4.31
N LEU A 321 17.13 -5.69 -5.50
CA LEU A 321 17.69 -6.49 -6.60
C LEU A 321 19.17 -6.85 -6.41
N ASP A 322 19.89 -6.15 -5.53
CA ASP A 322 21.28 -6.41 -5.17
C ASP A 322 21.44 -7.38 -3.97
N GLY A 323 20.34 -7.91 -3.45
CA GLY A 323 20.31 -8.79 -2.29
C GLY A 323 20.17 -8.09 -0.94
N GLY A 324 20.19 -6.75 -0.89
CA GLY A 324 19.88 -6.00 0.32
C GLY A 324 18.41 -6.12 0.74
N ILE A 325 18.06 -5.49 1.85
CA ILE A 325 16.68 -5.40 2.34
C ILE A 325 16.32 -3.91 2.48
N ARG A 326 15.07 -3.57 2.15
CA ARG A 326 14.51 -2.22 2.33
C ARG A 326 13.12 -2.28 2.91
N LEU A 327 12.56 -1.12 3.25
CA LEU A 327 11.14 -1.01 3.55
C LEU A 327 10.35 -1.29 2.27
N ALA A 328 9.33 -2.14 2.37
CA ALA A 328 8.34 -2.33 1.31
C ALA A 328 7.57 -1.03 1.12
N THR A 329 7.22 -0.67 -0.11
CA THR A 329 6.36 0.48 -0.35
C THR A 329 4.93 0.18 0.10
N LYS A 330 4.12 1.22 0.28
CA LYS A 330 2.69 1.04 0.59
C LYS A 330 1.99 0.22 -0.48
N GLU A 331 2.34 0.40 -1.75
CA GLU A 331 1.76 -0.37 -2.85
C GLU A 331 2.18 -1.85 -2.83
N GLU A 332 3.45 -2.15 -2.54
CA GLU A 332 3.90 -3.53 -2.37
C GLU A 332 3.17 -4.22 -1.20
N PHE A 333 3.02 -3.52 -0.07
CA PHE A 333 2.23 -4.04 1.05
C PHE A 333 0.77 -4.29 0.64
N LYS A 334 0.16 -3.37 -0.11
CA LYS A 334 -1.22 -3.51 -0.59
C LYS A 334 -1.41 -4.76 -1.45
N LEU A 335 -0.49 -4.99 -2.39
CA LEU A 335 -0.53 -6.14 -3.28
C LEU A 335 -0.33 -7.45 -2.53
N GLU A 336 0.60 -7.51 -1.56
CA GLU A 336 0.77 -8.71 -0.72
C GLU A 336 -0.46 -8.97 0.14
N PHE A 337 -1.07 -7.92 0.69
CA PHE A 337 -2.32 -8.01 1.47
C PHE A 337 -3.44 -8.62 0.62
N ASP A 338 -3.66 -8.07 -0.57
CA ASP A 338 -4.72 -8.50 -1.48
C ASP A 338 -4.48 -9.92 -1.99
N ARG A 339 -3.22 -10.27 -2.28
CA ARG A 339 -2.81 -11.64 -2.63
C ARG A 339 -3.17 -12.61 -1.51
N ILE A 340 -2.87 -12.29 -0.25
CA ILE A 340 -3.19 -13.15 0.89
C ILE A 340 -4.70 -13.27 1.10
N LEU A 341 -5.45 -12.18 0.89
CA LEU A 341 -6.90 -12.20 0.95
C LEU A 341 -7.51 -13.15 -0.09
N ARG A 342 -6.90 -13.26 -1.27
CA ARG A 342 -7.33 -14.15 -2.36
C ARG A 342 -6.75 -15.57 -2.30
N SER A 343 -5.58 -15.78 -1.68
CA SER A 343 -4.81 -17.04 -1.83
C SER A 343 -5.43 -18.27 -1.16
N GLY A 344 -6.43 -18.08 -0.28
CA GLY A 344 -7.01 -19.15 0.53
C GLY A 344 -6.05 -19.79 1.55
N SER A 345 -4.78 -19.34 1.63
CA SER A 345 -3.77 -19.89 2.54
C SER A 345 -4.05 -19.47 3.99
N GLU A 346 -4.55 -20.39 4.81
CA GLU A 346 -4.79 -20.12 6.24
C GLU A 346 -3.50 -19.68 6.96
N HIS A 347 -2.35 -20.22 6.57
CA HIS A 347 -1.07 -19.85 7.15
C HIS A 347 -0.74 -18.37 6.91
N ASP A 348 -0.85 -17.91 5.66
CA ASP A 348 -0.59 -16.51 5.30
C ASP A 348 -1.63 -15.58 5.96
N ARG A 349 -2.91 -15.95 5.88
CA ARG A 349 -4.02 -15.19 6.49
C ARG A 349 -3.83 -15.05 7.99
N ARG A 350 -3.42 -16.11 8.69
CA ARG A 350 -3.12 -16.05 10.13
C ARG A 350 -1.88 -15.22 10.42
N GLY A 351 -0.85 -15.30 9.58
CA GLY A 351 0.37 -14.51 9.72
C GLY A 351 0.06 -13.01 9.73
N LEU A 352 -0.62 -12.55 8.67
CA LEU A 352 -1.05 -11.17 8.49
C LEU A 352 -2.14 -10.78 9.50
N GLY A 353 -3.14 -11.64 9.70
CA GLY A 353 -4.25 -11.41 10.62
C GLY A 353 -3.80 -11.18 12.05
N VAL A 354 -2.77 -11.88 12.54
CA VAL A 354 -2.17 -11.59 13.85
C VAL A 354 -1.49 -10.22 13.89
N LEU A 355 -0.83 -9.80 12.80
CA LEU A 355 -0.16 -8.50 12.72
C LEU A 355 -1.16 -7.34 12.84
N ILE A 356 -2.31 -7.48 12.18
CA ILE A 356 -3.35 -6.44 12.14
C ILE A 356 -4.53 -6.71 13.10
N ASN A 357 -4.42 -7.74 13.94
CA ASN A 357 -5.46 -8.20 14.86
C ASN A 357 -6.03 -7.09 15.77
N PRO A 358 -5.23 -6.14 16.27
CA PRO A 358 -5.76 -5.06 17.12
C PRO A 358 -6.67 -4.06 16.39
N LEU A 359 -6.61 -4.00 15.05
CA LEU A 359 -7.42 -3.07 14.24
C LEU A 359 -8.86 -3.55 14.07
N PHE A 360 -9.13 -4.85 14.19
CA PHE A 360 -10.46 -5.41 13.97
C PHE A 360 -11.42 -5.06 15.09
N GLY A 361 -12.55 -4.48 14.74
CA GLY A 361 -13.55 -4.03 15.71
C GLY A 361 -13.01 -2.99 16.69
N PHE A 362 -11.92 -2.29 16.33
CA PHE A 362 -11.28 -1.36 17.23
C PHE A 362 -12.23 -0.24 17.63
N THR A 363 -12.40 -0.10 18.94
CA THR A 363 -12.86 1.11 19.62
C THR A 363 -12.02 1.29 20.88
N PRO A 364 -11.96 2.50 21.45
CA PRO A 364 -11.34 2.73 22.76
C PRO A 364 -11.85 1.77 23.86
N THR A 365 -13.11 1.34 23.78
CA THR A 365 -13.74 0.45 24.77
C THR A 365 -13.46 -1.03 24.53
N THR A 366 -13.38 -1.47 23.27
CA THR A 366 -13.14 -2.87 22.92
C THR A 366 -11.65 -3.21 22.87
N ARG A 367 -10.78 -2.22 22.70
CA ARG A 367 -9.32 -2.38 22.63
C ARG A 367 -8.58 -1.37 23.52
N PRO A 368 -8.88 -1.31 24.83
CA PRO A 368 -8.34 -0.28 25.72
C PRO A 368 -6.82 -0.41 25.94
N VAL A 369 -6.26 -1.62 25.85
CA VAL A 369 -4.79 -1.81 25.94
C VAL A 369 -4.13 -1.32 24.66
N TYR A 370 -4.70 -1.64 23.49
CA TYR A 370 -4.18 -1.15 22.22
C TYR A 370 -4.30 0.37 22.12
N LEU A 371 -5.36 0.99 22.65
CA LEU A 371 -5.47 2.45 22.74
C LEU A 371 -4.28 3.06 23.50
N ARG A 372 -3.86 2.47 24.63
CA ARG A 372 -2.67 2.91 25.37
C ARG A 372 -1.40 2.72 24.55
N ILE A 373 -1.28 1.61 23.82
CA ILE A 373 -0.16 1.37 22.91
C ILE A 373 -0.09 2.47 21.85
N LEU A 374 -1.20 2.77 21.17
CA LEU A 374 -1.28 3.86 20.19
C LEU A 374 -0.92 5.21 20.81
N ALA A 375 -1.34 5.48 22.05
CA ALA A 375 -1.00 6.72 22.74
C ALA A 375 0.50 6.83 23.08
N ILE A 376 1.14 5.73 23.48
CA ILE A 376 2.59 5.68 23.70
C ILE A 376 3.32 5.94 22.37
N GLN A 377 2.90 5.26 21.30
CA GLN A 377 3.49 5.42 19.98
C GLN A 377 3.30 6.84 19.45
N ALA A 378 2.12 7.43 19.61
CA ALA A 378 1.85 8.81 19.22
C ALA A 378 2.77 9.80 19.93
N MET A 379 3.02 9.62 21.23
CA MET A 379 3.94 10.50 21.96
C MET A 379 5.38 10.34 21.48
N CYS A 380 5.83 9.11 21.23
CA CYS A 380 7.15 8.86 20.67
C CYS A 380 7.30 9.46 19.25
N TYR A 381 6.31 9.28 18.38
CA TYR A 381 6.31 9.82 17.02
C TYR A 381 6.23 11.34 17.01
N GLY A 382 5.45 11.94 17.90
CA GLY A 382 5.39 13.40 18.08
C GLY A 382 6.75 13.99 18.46
N LEU A 383 7.47 13.34 19.37
CA LEU A 383 8.83 13.73 19.74
C LEU A 383 9.84 13.56 18.59
N VAL A 384 9.65 12.58 17.70
CA VAL A 384 10.50 12.42 16.50
C VAL A 384 10.34 13.61 15.54
N ILE A 385 9.14 14.18 15.43
CA ILE A 385 8.82 15.25 14.46
C ILE A 385 8.63 16.64 15.10
N ASP A 386 8.95 16.79 16.38
CA ASP A 386 8.74 18.02 17.16
C ASP A 386 7.29 18.56 17.07
N ARG A 387 6.30 17.65 17.16
CA ARG A 387 4.87 17.98 17.15
C ARG A 387 4.20 17.48 18.42
N ASP A 388 3.44 18.36 19.06
CA ASP A 388 2.63 17.98 20.21
C ASP A 388 1.38 17.20 19.74
N HIS A 389 1.20 16.02 20.31
CA HIS A 389 0.08 15.11 20.08
C HIS A 389 -0.57 14.66 21.37
N SER A 390 -0.24 15.31 22.49
CA SER A 390 -0.76 14.98 23.82
C SER A 390 -2.28 15.14 23.90
N GLU A 391 -2.88 15.98 23.06
CA GLU A 391 -4.33 16.22 22.99
C GLU A 391 -5.12 15.11 22.27
N LEU A 392 -4.46 14.19 21.57
CA LEU A 392 -5.15 13.11 20.84
C LEU A 392 -5.87 12.13 21.77
N PHE A 393 -5.41 11.99 23.01
CA PHE A 393 -5.92 11.04 23.98
C PHE A 393 -6.35 11.74 25.26
N GLY A 394 -7.35 11.18 25.95
CA GLY A 394 -7.84 11.72 27.22
C GLY A 394 -6.76 11.73 28.32
N SER A 395 -6.95 12.56 29.34
CA SER A 395 -6.01 12.75 30.47
C SER A 395 -5.55 11.44 31.10
N ASP A 396 -6.48 10.51 31.35
CA ASP A 396 -6.18 9.23 31.99
C ASP A 396 -5.24 8.36 31.15
N THR A 397 -5.34 8.47 29.82
CA THR A 397 -4.44 7.76 28.90
C THR A 397 -3.07 8.42 28.88
N ARG A 398 -3.01 9.76 28.93
CA ARG A 398 -1.76 10.52 29.00
C ARG A 398 -0.95 10.18 30.24
N ASP A 399 -1.57 10.13 31.41
CA ASP A 399 -0.91 9.75 32.67
C ASP A 399 -0.30 8.34 32.60
N VAL A 400 -0.98 7.41 31.92
CA VAL A 400 -0.48 6.05 31.67
C VAL A 400 0.73 6.06 30.75
N VAL A 401 0.66 6.83 29.67
CA VAL A 401 1.74 6.98 28.70
C VAL A 401 3.01 7.54 29.35
N GLU A 402 2.89 8.60 30.15
CA GLU A 402 4.02 9.20 30.87
C GLU A 402 4.69 8.21 31.82
N LYS A 403 3.89 7.45 32.59
CA LYS A 403 4.41 6.41 33.49
C LYS A 403 5.14 5.30 32.72
N PHE A 404 4.61 4.85 31.59
CA PHE A 404 5.27 3.84 30.75
C PHE A 404 6.64 4.34 30.30
N LEU A 405 6.71 5.57 29.78
CA LEU A 405 7.97 6.16 29.34
C LEU A 405 8.97 6.38 30.48
N GLN A 406 8.53 6.71 31.70
CA GLN A 406 9.44 6.85 32.84
C GLN A 406 9.97 5.50 33.36
N SER A 407 9.20 4.43 33.18
CA SER A 407 9.51 3.09 33.73
C SER A 407 10.46 2.24 32.87
N ALA A 408 10.65 2.60 31.60
CA ALA A 408 11.51 1.86 30.69
C ALA A 408 12.98 2.36 30.80
N PRO A 409 13.93 1.47 31.18
CA PRO A 409 15.34 1.80 31.35
C PRO A 409 16.03 2.31 30.07
#